data_AF-A0A251VT64-F1
#
_entry.id   AF-A0A251VT64-F1
#
_cell.length_a   1.000
_cell.length_b   1.000
_cell.length_c   1.000
_cell.angle_alpha   90.00
_cell.angle_beta   90.00
_cell.angle_gamma   90.00
#
_symmetry.space_group_name_H-M   'P 1'
#
loop_
_entity.id
_entity.type
_entity.pdbx_description
1 polymer ?
#
loop_
_entity_poly.entity_id
_entity_poly.type
_entity_poly.pdbx_seq_one_letter_code
_entity_poly.pdbx_strand_id
1 'polypeptide(L)'
;MMSSVDMELQNEDGYAAFCIAVISGKVGMAESMIEKNRALLTICGSKNTMPLYLAALHGKSKMTHFLYDQSDRMMGNSWTYDNMNAVFLQCIQAGIFDIALRILEDNIKLPHDKQHVCDVLQALAQNPGAFPNNSRNTISQIRSGLVSFGKLVTGVSLMESDATPLLRLLWKRIMDENPKDVIDKILRGPVLKVYNVETYPSQVLFIAAKTNNTQFLVELIREYPDLIWKTNDDGQTIFHTAVAHRHHQIYSLLYLIGSTKDLITPVIDQQGNNILHMVGKTPEKDAYKVWVAPPFRMFSEFLWYKEVKGMLPPQYRDVKNEAGKSPQELFTENHEKLVSEGMKSINESIIYPW
;
A
#
# COMPACT_ATOMS: atom_id res chain seq x y z
N MET A 1 -11.36 39.18 -30.21
CA MET A 1 -11.50 37.72 -30.33
C MET A 1 -10.10 37.15 -30.24
N MET A 2 -9.78 36.28 -29.27
CA MET A 2 -8.46 35.62 -29.21
C MET A 2 -8.32 34.69 -30.43
N SER A 3 -7.21 34.79 -31.16
CA SER A 3 -6.92 33.88 -32.28
C SER A 3 -6.49 32.50 -31.77
N SER A 4 -6.51 31.48 -32.63
CA SER A 4 -6.05 30.12 -32.27
C SER A 4 -4.59 30.11 -31.80
N VAL A 5 -3.75 30.96 -32.40
CA VAL A 5 -2.33 31.12 -32.07
C VAL A 5 -2.16 31.80 -30.71
N ASP A 6 -3.00 32.80 -30.39
CA ASP A 6 -2.93 33.48 -29.08
C ASP A 6 -3.26 32.53 -27.91
N MET A 7 -4.05 31.48 -28.17
CA MET A 7 -4.41 30.47 -27.15
C MET A 7 -3.31 29.46 -26.88
N GLU A 8 -2.30 29.37 -27.75
CA GLU A 8 -1.13 28.50 -27.61
C GLU A 8 0.05 29.20 -26.92
N LEU A 9 -0.07 30.51 -26.64
CA LEU A 9 0.96 31.27 -25.94
C LEU A 9 1.24 30.70 -24.56
N GLN A 10 2.52 30.50 -24.26
CA GLN A 10 3.01 29.93 -23.02
C GLN A 10 3.55 31.02 -22.08
N ASN A 11 3.37 30.84 -20.78
CA ASN A 11 4.04 31.66 -19.76
C ASN A 11 5.53 31.31 -19.64
N GLU A 12 6.26 31.98 -18.74
CA GLU A 12 7.70 31.75 -18.51
C GLU A 12 8.03 30.30 -18.10
N ASP A 13 7.06 29.58 -17.51
CA ASP A 13 7.19 28.17 -17.12
C ASP A 13 6.83 27.19 -18.26
N GLY A 14 6.43 27.70 -19.42
CA GLY A 14 5.99 26.93 -20.59
C GLY A 14 4.51 26.51 -20.56
N TYR A 15 3.70 26.99 -19.61
CA TYR A 15 2.28 26.66 -19.53
C TYR A 15 1.41 27.61 -20.34
N ALA A 16 0.59 27.05 -21.24
CA ALA A 16 -0.49 27.77 -21.88
C ALA A 16 -1.65 28.02 -20.90
N ALA A 17 -2.47 29.03 -21.17
CA ALA A 17 -3.66 29.36 -20.35
C ALA A 17 -4.59 28.15 -20.13
N PHE A 18 -4.66 27.26 -21.13
CA PHE A 18 -5.40 26.01 -21.02
C PHE A 18 -4.86 25.09 -19.91
N CYS A 19 -3.55 24.94 -19.78
CA CYS A 19 -2.93 24.14 -18.71
C CYS A 19 -3.27 24.68 -17.33
N ILE A 20 -3.31 26.01 -17.17
CA ILE A 20 -3.72 26.64 -15.92
C ILE A 20 -5.18 26.32 -15.58
N ALA A 21 -6.07 26.33 -16.56
CA ALA A 21 -7.46 25.92 -16.37
C ALA A 21 -7.58 24.44 -15.97
N VAL A 22 -6.77 23.57 -16.59
CA VAL A 22 -6.67 22.12 -16.28
C VAL A 22 -6.18 21.88 -14.86
N ILE A 23 -5.03 22.45 -14.49
CA ILE A 23 -4.44 22.35 -13.15
C ILE A 23 -5.40 22.91 -12.08
N SER A 24 -6.14 23.97 -12.41
CA SER A 24 -7.14 24.56 -11.54
C SER A 24 -8.46 23.76 -11.47
N GLY A 25 -8.64 22.75 -12.33
CA GLY A 25 -9.87 21.95 -12.41
C GLY A 25 -11.09 22.71 -12.92
N LYS A 26 -10.91 23.78 -13.71
CA LYS A 26 -11.99 24.62 -14.25
C LYS A 26 -12.56 24.02 -15.54
N VAL A 27 -13.34 22.94 -15.42
CA VAL A 27 -13.85 22.15 -16.56
C VAL A 27 -14.55 23.00 -17.61
N GLY A 28 -15.50 23.86 -17.22
CA GLY A 28 -16.22 24.71 -18.19
C GLY A 28 -15.31 25.69 -18.96
N MET A 29 -14.23 26.19 -18.33
CA MET A 29 -13.25 27.01 -19.04
C MET A 29 -12.44 26.18 -20.03
N ALA A 30 -11.98 24.99 -19.62
CA ALA A 30 -11.25 24.08 -20.49
C ALA A 30 -12.10 23.64 -21.70
N GLU A 31 -13.37 23.35 -21.48
CA GLU A 31 -14.34 23.00 -22.53
C GLU A 31 -14.49 24.11 -23.57
N SER A 32 -14.77 25.35 -23.14
CA SER A 32 -14.86 26.50 -24.05
C SER A 32 -13.57 26.80 -24.83
N MET A 33 -12.41 26.39 -24.30
CA MET A 33 -11.12 26.55 -25.00
C MET A 33 -10.90 25.44 -26.03
N ILE A 34 -11.23 24.18 -25.71
CA ILE A 34 -11.12 23.04 -26.64
C ILE A 34 -12.07 23.20 -27.83
N GLU A 35 -13.28 23.73 -27.63
CA GLU A 35 -14.23 24.03 -28.71
C GLU A 35 -13.63 24.96 -29.77
N LYS A 36 -12.75 25.87 -29.36
CA LYS A 36 -12.09 26.83 -30.27
C LYS A 36 -10.79 26.29 -30.86
N ASN A 37 -10.04 25.50 -30.09
CA ASN A 37 -8.79 24.89 -30.56
C ASN A 37 -8.58 23.50 -29.93
N ARG A 38 -8.89 22.45 -30.71
CA ARG A 38 -8.68 21.04 -30.32
C ARG A 38 -7.21 20.67 -30.11
N ALA A 39 -6.27 21.39 -30.73
CA ALA A 39 -4.83 21.09 -30.61
C ALA A 39 -4.32 21.26 -29.16
N LEU A 40 -5.04 22.02 -28.33
CA LEU A 40 -4.78 22.19 -26.90
C LEU A 40 -4.79 20.87 -26.12
N LEU A 41 -5.46 19.82 -26.62
CA LEU A 41 -5.42 18.48 -26.03
C LEU A 41 -4.04 17.81 -26.12
N THR A 42 -3.20 18.28 -27.04
CA THR A 42 -1.84 17.77 -27.29
C THR A 42 -0.74 18.77 -26.99
N ILE A 43 -1.10 20.04 -26.76
CA ILE A 43 -0.18 21.14 -26.48
C ILE A 43 -0.35 21.52 -25.00
N CYS A 44 0.47 20.97 -24.11
CA CYS A 44 0.61 21.50 -22.76
C CYS A 44 2.06 21.51 -22.28
N GLY A 45 2.47 22.65 -21.73
CA GLY A 45 3.72 22.77 -20.98
C GLY A 45 4.99 22.76 -21.82
N SER A 46 6.11 23.04 -21.14
CA SER A 46 7.41 22.62 -21.63
C SER A 46 7.48 21.07 -21.60
N LYS A 47 8.17 20.46 -22.58
CA LYS A 47 8.47 19.00 -22.63
C LYS A 47 7.29 18.02 -22.84
N ASN A 48 6.40 18.25 -23.82
CA ASN A 48 5.35 17.28 -24.24
C ASN A 48 4.43 16.79 -23.11
N THR A 49 4.12 17.64 -22.13
CA THR A 49 3.28 17.24 -20.99
C THR A 49 1.81 17.21 -21.41
N MET A 50 1.17 16.04 -21.37
CA MET A 50 -0.24 15.94 -21.78
C MET A 50 -1.17 16.63 -20.75
N PRO A 51 -2.21 17.37 -21.18
CA PRO A 51 -3.17 17.99 -20.25
C PRO A 51 -3.85 16.97 -19.34
N LEU A 52 -4.18 15.78 -19.86
CA LEU A 52 -4.77 14.69 -19.07
C LEU A 52 -3.84 14.24 -17.93
N TYR A 53 -2.53 14.19 -18.19
CA TYR A 53 -1.54 13.90 -17.16
C TYR A 53 -1.54 14.97 -16.06
N LEU A 54 -1.59 16.26 -16.42
CA LEU A 54 -1.65 17.35 -15.43
C LEU A 54 -2.93 17.28 -14.58
N ALA A 55 -4.07 16.98 -15.19
CA ALA A 55 -5.31 16.81 -14.45
C ALA A 55 -5.21 15.69 -13.42
N ALA A 56 -4.65 14.54 -13.81
CA ALA A 56 -4.43 13.40 -12.92
C ALA A 56 -3.43 13.73 -11.81
N LEU A 57 -2.25 14.29 -12.16
CA LEU A 57 -1.19 14.68 -11.22
C LEU A 57 -1.72 15.62 -10.12
N HIS A 58 -2.61 16.56 -10.47
CA HIS A 58 -3.20 17.51 -9.52
C HIS A 58 -4.51 17.00 -8.87
N GLY A 59 -4.85 15.73 -9.05
CA GLY A 59 -6.03 15.09 -8.47
C GLY A 59 -7.36 15.70 -8.91
N LYS A 60 -7.41 16.30 -10.11
CA LYS A 60 -8.62 16.96 -10.62
C LYS A 60 -9.55 15.96 -11.28
N SER A 61 -10.12 15.02 -10.51
CA SER A 61 -10.98 13.92 -10.99
C SER A 61 -11.97 14.32 -12.10
N LYS A 62 -12.83 15.33 -11.90
CA LYS A 62 -13.79 15.78 -12.93
C LYS A 62 -13.13 16.24 -14.23
N MET A 63 -11.99 16.94 -14.11
CA MET A 63 -11.20 17.36 -15.28
C MET A 63 -10.54 16.16 -15.95
N THR A 64 -10.03 15.20 -15.18
CA THR A 64 -9.44 13.96 -15.71
C THR A 64 -10.46 13.15 -16.51
N HIS A 65 -11.70 13.00 -16.01
CA HIS A 65 -12.80 12.38 -16.77
C HIS A 65 -13.05 13.08 -18.09
N PHE A 66 -13.27 14.40 -18.02
CA PHE A 66 -13.53 15.22 -19.19
C PHE A 66 -12.41 15.09 -20.23
N LEU A 67 -11.16 15.25 -19.82
CA LEU A 67 -10.02 15.17 -20.73
C LEU A 67 -9.77 13.77 -21.28
N TYR A 68 -10.04 12.71 -20.51
CA TYR A 68 -9.90 11.33 -20.99
C TYR A 68 -10.88 11.05 -22.14
N ASP A 69 -12.15 11.46 -21.95
CA ASP A 69 -13.18 11.31 -22.98
C ASP A 69 -12.88 12.20 -24.20
N GLN A 70 -12.34 13.41 -24.01
CA GLN A 70 -11.95 14.30 -25.12
C GLN A 70 -10.69 13.85 -25.86
N SER A 71 -9.86 13.01 -25.25
CA SER A 71 -8.59 12.52 -25.83
C SER A 71 -8.75 11.21 -26.61
N ASP A 72 -9.95 10.91 -27.09
CA ASP A 72 -10.31 9.64 -27.73
C ASP A 72 -9.85 8.42 -26.93
N ARG A 73 -9.96 8.50 -25.59
CA ARG A 73 -9.53 7.46 -24.64
C ARG A 73 -8.08 7.00 -24.81
N MET A 74 -7.23 7.92 -25.26
CA MET A 74 -5.81 7.68 -25.49
C MET A 74 -5.51 6.72 -26.66
N MET A 75 -6.47 6.52 -27.57
CA MET A 75 -6.32 5.63 -28.74
C MET A 75 -5.69 6.32 -29.96
N GLY A 76 -5.53 7.64 -29.94
CA GLY A 76 -4.95 8.41 -31.03
C GLY A 76 -3.42 8.29 -31.15
N ASN A 77 -2.88 8.56 -32.34
CA ASN A 77 -1.45 8.41 -32.66
C ASN A 77 -0.49 9.30 -31.83
N SER A 78 -1.02 10.32 -31.14
CA SER A 78 -0.23 11.19 -30.26
C SER A 78 0.13 10.55 -28.92
N TRP A 79 -0.49 9.42 -28.59
CA TRP A 79 -0.25 8.68 -27.36
C TRP A 79 0.86 7.65 -27.55
N THR A 80 1.85 7.71 -26.66
CA THR A 80 2.97 6.77 -26.61
C THR A 80 2.82 5.90 -25.38
N TYR A 81 3.46 4.73 -25.39
CA TYR A 81 3.45 3.85 -24.22
C TYR A 81 3.88 4.58 -22.93
N ASP A 82 4.90 5.44 -23.02
CA ASP A 82 5.43 6.17 -21.87
C ASP A 82 4.44 7.22 -21.32
N ASN A 83 3.83 8.03 -22.19
CA ASN A 83 2.90 9.06 -21.72
C ASN A 83 1.58 8.45 -21.22
N MET A 84 1.17 7.31 -21.77
CA MET A 84 -0.01 6.58 -21.27
C MET A 84 0.23 5.98 -19.89
N ASN A 85 1.39 5.34 -19.69
CA ASN A 85 1.81 4.84 -18.37
C ASN A 85 1.92 5.96 -17.34
N ALA A 86 2.44 7.12 -17.73
CA ALA A 86 2.51 8.27 -16.84
C ALA A 86 1.10 8.69 -16.38
N VAL A 87 0.14 8.83 -17.30
CA VAL A 87 -1.26 9.14 -16.95
C VAL A 87 -1.86 8.06 -16.05
N PHE A 88 -1.66 6.79 -16.39
CA PHE A 88 -2.19 5.64 -15.64
C PHE A 88 -1.71 5.66 -14.18
N LEU A 89 -0.40 5.78 -13.96
CA LEU A 89 0.18 5.84 -12.62
C LEU A 89 -0.31 7.09 -11.86
N GLN A 90 -0.41 8.25 -12.51
CA GLN A 90 -0.93 9.45 -11.87
C GLN A 90 -2.40 9.30 -11.46
N CYS A 91 -3.24 8.64 -12.26
CA CYS A 91 -4.62 8.36 -11.87
C CYS A 91 -4.67 7.50 -10.60
N ILE A 92 -3.81 6.49 -10.50
CA ILE A 92 -3.72 5.63 -9.31
C ILE A 92 -3.24 6.40 -8.08
N GLN A 93 -2.17 7.20 -8.22
CA GLN A 93 -1.63 8.02 -7.13
C GLN A 93 -2.66 9.07 -6.64
N ALA A 94 -3.47 9.61 -7.54
CA ALA A 94 -4.55 10.54 -7.23
C ALA A 94 -5.84 9.87 -6.73
N GLY A 95 -5.93 8.54 -6.72
CA GLY A 95 -7.13 7.80 -6.32
C GLY A 95 -8.27 7.83 -7.34
N ILE A 96 -7.98 8.13 -8.60
CA ILE A 96 -8.93 8.16 -9.73
C ILE A 96 -8.95 6.76 -10.38
N PHE A 97 -9.41 5.76 -9.61
CA PHE A 97 -9.28 4.35 -9.96
C PHE A 97 -10.17 3.91 -11.11
N ASP A 98 -11.31 4.56 -11.29
CA ASP A 98 -12.25 4.31 -12.38
C ASP A 98 -11.65 4.69 -13.75
N ILE A 99 -10.99 5.85 -13.86
CA ILE A 99 -10.20 6.21 -15.05
C ILE A 99 -9.07 5.21 -15.27
N ALA A 100 -8.32 4.89 -14.22
CA ALA A 100 -7.22 3.93 -14.32
C ALA A 100 -7.71 2.56 -14.82
N LEU A 101 -8.85 2.07 -14.32
CA LEU A 101 -9.47 0.82 -14.77
C LEU A 101 -9.83 0.89 -16.25
N ARG A 102 -10.50 1.97 -16.69
CA ARG A 102 -10.85 2.15 -18.11
C ARG A 102 -9.61 2.22 -19.01
N ILE A 103 -8.55 2.92 -18.58
CA ILE A 103 -7.27 2.95 -19.30
C ILE A 103 -6.74 1.53 -19.48
N LEU A 104 -6.77 0.72 -18.41
CA LEU A 104 -6.28 -0.65 -18.44
C LEU A 104 -7.14 -1.54 -19.36
N GLU A 105 -8.46 -1.41 -19.30
CA GLU A 105 -9.42 -2.13 -20.16
C GLU A 105 -9.23 -1.79 -21.65
N ASP A 106 -9.13 -0.50 -21.97
CA ASP A 106 -8.97 -0.02 -23.36
C ASP A 106 -7.56 -0.33 -23.91
N ASN A 107 -6.53 -0.37 -23.05
CA ASN A 107 -5.13 -0.57 -23.44
C ASN A 107 -4.57 -1.86 -22.81
N ILE A 108 -4.77 -2.98 -23.51
CA ILE A 108 -4.35 -4.30 -23.02
C ILE A 108 -2.84 -4.40 -22.76
N LYS A 109 -2.04 -3.55 -23.43
CA LYS A 109 -0.58 -3.55 -23.34
C LYS A 109 -0.01 -2.78 -22.14
N LEU A 110 -0.84 -2.14 -21.33
CA LEU A 110 -0.33 -1.46 -20.12
C LEU A 110 -0.59 -2.35 -18.89
N PRO A 111 0.30 -2.32 -17.88
CA PRO A 111 1.72 -2.00 -17.92
C PRO A 111 2.60 -3.23 -18.24
N HIS A 112 3.52 -3.12 -19.20
CA HIS A 112 4.50 -4.15 -19.59
C HIS A 112 5.91 -4.00 -18.98
N ASP A 113 6.33 -2.77 -18.64
CA ASP A 113 7.67 -2.56 -18.07
C ASP A 113 7.69 -2.92 -16.58
N LYS A 114 8.68 -3.70 -16.15
CA LYS A 114 8.76 -4.25 -14.80
C LYS A 114 8.87 -3.17 -13.73
N GLN A 115 9.61 -2.09 -14.01
CA GLN A 115 9.73 -0.99 -13.06
C GLN A 115 8.40 -0.27 -12.93
N HIS A 116 7.75 0.02 -14.05
CA HIS A 116 6.45 0.67 -14.02
C HIS A 116 5.36 -0.17 -13.32
N VAL A 117 5.33 -1.48 -13.56
CA VAL A 117 4.43 -2.41 -12.85
C VAL A 117 4.68 -2.36 -11.34
N CYS A 118 5.95 -2.37 -10.92
CA CYS A 118 6.33 -2.23 -9.51
C CYS A 118 5.83 -0.91 -8.93
N ASP A 119 6.03 0.22 -9.62
CA ASP A 119 5.60 1.55 -9.15
C ASP A 119 4.08 1.63 -8.98
N VAL A 120 3.33 1.03 -9.91
CA VAL A 120 1.87 0.93 -9.85
C VAL A 120 1.42 0.11 -8.63
N LEU A 121 1.98 -1.10 -8.46
CA LEU A 121 1.64 -1.95 -7.32
C LEU A 121 2.03 -1.31 -5.99
N GLN A 122 3.16 -0.62 -5.96
CA GLN A 122 3.61 0.13 -4.79
C GLN A 122 2.64 1.27 -4.45
N ALA A 123 2.17 2.04 -5.44
CA ALA A 123 1.19 3.11 -5.23
C ALA A 123 -0.12 2.58 -4.64
N LEU A 124 -0.60 1.43 -5.13
CA LEU A 124 -1.79 0.75 -4.58
C LEU A 124 -1.52 0.23 -3.15
N ALA A 125 -0.38 -0.41 -2.92
CA ALA A 125 0.02 -0.92 -1.60
C ALA A 125 0.08 0.20 -0.54
N GLN A 126 0.53 1.40 -0.91
CA GLN A 126 0.61 2.57 -0.04
C GLN A 126 -0.75 3.21 0.29
N ASN A 127 -1.83 2.82 -0.39
CA ASN A 127 -3.15 3.42 -0.25
C ASN A 127 -4.18 2.45 0.40
N PRO A 128 -4.12 2.21 1.72
CA PRO A 128 -5.09 1.33 2.40
C PRO A 128 -6.51 1.87 2.35
N GLY A 129 -6.71 3.19 2.22
CA GLY A 129 -8.04 3.81 2.10
C GLY A 129 -8.78 3.40 0.82
N ALA A 130 -8.04 3.07 -0.24
CA ALA A 130 -8.60 2.54 -1.48
C ALA A 130 -9.10 1.10 -1.35
N PHE A 131 -8.73 0.38 -0.29
CA PHE A 131 -9.09 -1.01 -0.06
C PHE A 131 -9.68 -1.22 1.34
N PRO A 132 -10.87 -0.64 1.62
CA PRO A 132 -11.50 -0.73 2.92
C PRO A 132 -11.86 -2.18 3.26
N ASN A 133 -11.59 -2.57 4.50
CA ASN A 133 -11.94 -3.89 5.02
C ASN A 133 -13.09 -3.77 6.04
N ASN A 134 -14.08 -4.67 5.98
CA ASN A 134 -15.16 -4.71 6.96
C ASN A 134 -14.74 -5.60 8.15
N SER A 135 -14.21 -4.97 9.21
CA SER A 135 -13.69 -5.63 10.42
C SER A 135 -14.70 -6.50 11.18
N ARG A 136 -16.00 -6.39 10.87
CA ARG A 136 -17.06 -7.11 11.59
C ARG A 136 -17.26 -8.57 11.16
N ASN A 137 -16.86 -8.96 9.95
CA ASN A 137 -17.13 -10.31 9.42
C ASN A 137 -15.94 -11.28 9.52
N THR A 138 -14.71 -10.80 9.74
CA THR A 138 -13.51 -11.67 9.76
C THR A 138 -13.41 -12.48 11.07
N ILE A 139 -13.76 -11.89 12.21
CA ILE A 139 -13.63 -12.54 13.53
C ILE A 139 -14.67 -13.65 13.73
N SER A 140 -15.88 -13.50 13.19
CA SER A 140 -16.93 -14.53 13.26
C SER A 140 -16.62 -15.75 12.37
N GLN A 141 -15.96 -15.55 11.23
CA GLN A 141 -15.58 -16.61 10.28
C GLN A 141 -14.37 -17.43 10.74
N ILE A 142 -13.42 -16.82 11.48
CA ILE A 142 -12.25 -17.53 12.06
C ILE A 142 -12.68 -18.59 13.09
N ARG A 143 -13.85 -18.44 13.72
CA ARG A 143 -14.37 -19.37 14.73
C ARG A 143 -15.00 -20.65 14.15
N SER A 144 -15.37 -20.69 12.88
CA SER A 144 -15.94 -21.88 12.23
C SER A 144 -14.87 -22.59 11.38
N GLY A 145 -14.24 -23.62 11.95
CA GLY A 145 -13.03 -24.25 11.43
C GLY A 145 -13.16 -25.08 10.14
N LEU A 146 -11.97 -25.49 9.67
CA LEU A 146 -11.67 -26.51 8.66
C LEU A 146 -12.19 -26.23 7.24
N VAL A 147 -11.56 -25.28 6.55
CA VAL A 147 -11.74 -25.09 5.11
C VAL A 147 -10.38 -24.89 4.45
N SER A 148 -10.15 -25.56 3.30
CA SER A 148 -8.97 -25.39 2.45
C SER A 148 -8.73 -23.92 2.11
N PHE A 149 -7.46 -23.48 2.13
CA PHE A 149 -7.03 -22.08 1.96
C PHE A 149 -7.79 -21.32 0.85
N GLY A 150 -7.91 -21.89 -0.35
CA GLY A 150 -8.63 -21.27 -1.47
C GLY A 150 -10.12 -20.98 -1.21
N LYS A 151 -10.80 -21.77 -0.36
CA LYS A 151 -12.20 -21.56 0.04
C LYS A 151 -12.37 -20.66 1.27
N LEU A 152 -11.34 -20.54 2.11
CA LEU A 152 -11.37 -19.70 3.32
C LEU A 152 -11.16 -18.22 2.96
N VAL A 153 -10.24 -17.96 2.03
CA VAL A 153 -10.00 -16.60 1.58
C VAL A 153 -11.22 -16.08 0.80
N THR A 154 -11.91 -16.91 0.00
CA THR A 154 -13.22 -16.54 -0.60
C THR A 154 -14.32 -16.23 0.42
N GLY A 155 -14.20 -16.71 1.67
CA GLY A 155 -15.14 -16.43 2.75
C GLY A 155 -14.99 -15.05 3.38
N VAL A 156 -13.78 -14.45 3.34
CA VAL A 156 -13.55 -13.08 3.83
C VAL A 156 -14.41 -12.13 3.00
N SER A 157 -15.40 -11.50 3.63
CA SER A 157 -16.29 -10.52 3.02
C SER A 157 -15.51 -9.27 2.64
N LEU A 158 -14.93 -9.26 1.46
CA LEU A 158 -14.25 -8.10 0.90
C LEU A 158 -15.30 -7.07 0.45
N MET A 159 -15.11 -5.80 0.78
CA MET A 159 -15.89 -4.76 0.13
C MET A 159 -15.29 -4.50 -1.24
N GLU A 160 -16.13 -4.42 -2.26
CA GLU A 160 -15.68 -3.91 -3.55
C GLU A 160 -15.52 -2.40 -3.46
N SER A 161 -14.28 -1.95 -3.58
CA SER A 161 -13.95 -0.55 -3.84
C SER A 161 -13.67 -0.36 -5.32
N ASP A 162 -13.66 0.89 -5.78
CA ASP A 162 -13.31 1.24 -7.16
C ASP A 162 -11.89 0.77 -7.55
N ALA A 163 -10.99 0.64 -6.57
CA ALA A 163 -9.63 0.13 -6.78
C ALA A 163 -9.53 -1.41 -6.86
N THR A 164 -10.53 -2.14 -6.37
CA THR A 164 -10.48 -3.61 -6.29
C THR A 164 -10.54 -4.27 -7.67
N PRO A 165 -11.48 -3.91 -8.58
CA PRO A 165 -11.47 -4.42 -9.95
C PRO A 165 -10.19 -4.10 -10.69
N LEU A 166 -9.66 -2.88 -10.50
CA LEU A 166 -8.37 -2.46 -11.07
C LEU A 166 -7.23 -3.37 -10.62
N LEU A 167 -7.11 -3.60 -9.31
CA LEU A 167 -6.07 -4.48 -8.76
C LEU A 167 -6.21 -5.90 -9.29
N ARG A 168 -7.41 -6.46 -9.34
CA ARG A 168 -7.64 -7.83 -9.84
C ARG A 168 -7.28 -7.95 -11.32
N LEU A 169 -7.69 -7.00 -12.15
CA LEU A 169 -7.37 -7.00 -13.58
C LEU A 169 -5.86 -6.88 -13.79
N LEU A 170 -5.22 -5.94 -13.10
CA LEU A 170 -3.77 -5.75 -13.16
C LEU A 170 -3.02 -7.01 -12.69
N TRP A 171 -3.40 -7.55 -11.54
CA TRP A 171 -2.74 -8.72 -10.95
C TRP A 171 -2.88 -9.95 -11.84
N LYS A 172 -4.07 -10.17 -12.40
CA LYS A 172 -4.31 -11.24 -13.38
C LYS A 172 -3.38 -11.11 -14.59
N ARG A 173 -3.27 -9.93 -15.19
CA ARG A 173 -2.36 -9.71 -16.33
C ARG A 173 -0.90 -9.99 -15.98
N ILE A 174 -0.45 -9.54 -14.81
CA ILE A 174 0.92 -9.80 -14.34
C ILE A 174 1.18 -11.30 -14.23
N MET A 175 0.24 -12.04 -13.64
CA MET A 175 0.33 -13.50 -13.49
C MET A 175 0.29 -14.24 -14.83
N ASP A 176 -0.52 -13.77 -15.78
CA ASP A 176 -0.67 -14.39 -17.11
C ASP A 176 0.57 -14.12 -18.01
N GLU A 177 1.17 -12.94 -17.91
CA GLU A 177 2.26 -12.50 -18.80
C GLU A 177 3.67 -12.84 -18.28
N ASN A 178 3.84 -13.12 -16.98
CA ASN A 178 5.16 -13.24 -16.37
C ASN A 178 5.36 -14.58 -15.66
N PRO A 179 6.53 -15.22 -15.79
CA PRO A 179 6.87 -16.38 -14.96
C PRO A 179 7.10 -15.96 -13.50
N LYS A 180 6.98 -16.94 -12.57
CA LYS A 180 7.09 -16.71 -11.12
C LYS A 180 8.34 -15.93 -10.69
N ASP A 181 9.50 -16.19 -11.29
CA ASP A 181 10.75 -15.50 -10.91
C ASP A 181 10.73 -14.01 -11.29
N VAL A 182 10.04 -13.65 -12.38
CA VAL A 182 9.86 -12.27 -12.80
C VAL A 182 8.88 -11.55 -11.89
N ILE A 183 7.77 -12.21 -11.52
CA ILE A 183 6.79 -11.67 -10.57
C ILE A 183 7.45 -11.41 -9.22
N ASP A 184 8.26 -12.35 -8.74
CA ASP A 184 9.00 -12.19 -7.49
C ASP A 184 9.96 -10.99 -7.54
N LYS A 185 10.62 -10.75 -8.67
CA LYS A 185 11.48 -9.57 -8.88
C LYS A 185 10.68 -8.27 -8.92
N ILE A 186 9.51 -8.26 -9.59
CA ILE A 186 8.60 -7.10 -9.62
C ILE A 186 8.15 -6.75 -8.20
N LEU A 187 7.71 -7.74 -7.42
CA LEU A 187 7.25 -7.53 -6.04
C LEU A 187 8.37 -7.12 -5.09
N ARG A 188 9.61 -7.57 -5.35
CA ARG A 188 10.79 -7.14 -4.60
C ARG A 188 11.18 -5.69 -4.93
N GLY A 189 10.99 -5.28 -6.18
CA GLY A 189 11.26 -3.95 -6.67
C GLY A 189 12.73 -3.73 -7.10
N PRO A 190 13.09 -2.50 -7.50
CA PRO A 190 14.44 -2.19 -7.96
C PRO A 190 15.50 -2.36 -6.87
N VAL A 191 16.69 -2.78 -7.30
CA VAL A 191 17.88 -2.87 -6.45
C VAL A 191 18.44 -1.47 -6.24
N LEU A 192 18.67 -1.09 -4.98
CA LEU A 192 19.51 0.04 -4.60
C LEU A 192 20.80 -0.49 -3.98
N LYS A 193 21.95 0.02 -4.44
CA LYS A 193 23.26 -0.30 -3.85
C LYS A 193 23.65 0.80 -2.88
N VAL A 194 23.59 0.51 -1.59
CA VAL A 194 23.97 1.45 -0.52
C VAL A 194 25.16 0.84 0.22
N TYR A 195 26.32 1.49 0.16
CA TYR A 195 27.57 0.99 0.77
C TYR A 195 27.92 -0.47 0.43
N ASN A 196 27.74 -0.87 -0.84
CA ASN A 196 27.92 -2.24 -1.35
C ASN A 196 26.96 -3.30 -0.80
N VAL A 197 25.91 -2.89 -0.09
CA VAL A 197 24.78 -3.74 0.28
C VAL A 197 23.64 -3.50 -0.71
N GLU A 198 23.10 -4.57 -1.29
CA GLU A 198 21.91 -4.51 -2.13
C GLU A 198 20.67 -4.45 -1.23
N THR A 199 19.92 -3.36 -1.33
CA THR A 199 18.65 -3.15 -0.62
C THR A 199 17.52 -2.92 -1.60
N TYR A 200 16.31 -3.23 -1.18
CA TYR A 200 15.11 -3.19 -1.98
C TYR A 200 14.08 -2.32 -1.24
N PRO A 201 13.96 -1.03 -1.57
CA PRO A 201 13.07 -0.12 -0.83
C PRO A 201 11.59 -0.34 -1.17
N SER A 202 11.31 -0.84 -2.37
CA SER A 202 9.98 -0.88 -2.99
C SER A 202 9.17 -2.13 -2.67
N GLN A 203 9.64 -2.99 -1.75
CA GLN A 203 9.09 -4.33 -1.55
C GLN A 203 7.58 -4.29 -1.27
N VAL A 204 6.78 -4.57 -2.31
CA VAL A 204 5.36 -4.22 -2.41
C VAL A 204 4.56 -4.80 -1.25
N LEU A 205 4.82 -6.07 -0.92
CA LEU A 205 4.15 -6.78 0.16
C LEU A 205 4.42 -6.14 1.53
N PHE A 206 5.66 -5.71 1.76
CA PHE A 206 6.08 -5.15 3.04
C PHE A 206 5.63 -3.71 3.19
N ILE A 207 5.57 -2.96 2.08
CA ILE A 207 4.92 -1.65 2.07
C ILE A 207 3.45 -1.79 2.46
N ALA A 208 2.71 -2.70 1.84
CA ALA A 208 1.32 -2.97 2.21
C ALA A 208 1.18 -3.42 3.68
N ALA A 209 2.13 -4.24 4.17
CA ALA A 209 2.16 -4.66 5.57
C ALA A 209 2.44 -3.50 6.52
N LYS A 210 3.33 -2.56 6.17
CA LYS A 210 3.65 -1.34 6.94
C LYS A 210 2.53 -0.28 6.89
N THR A 211 1.65 -0.31 5.90
CA THR A 211 0.53 0.64 5.75
C THR A 211 -0.82 0.06 6.19
N ASN A 212 -0.85 -1.18 6.70
CA ASN A 212 -2.08 -1.91 7.07
C ASN A 212 -3.04 -2.14 5.89
N ASN A 213 -2.51 -2.27 4.67
CA ASN A 213 -3.31 -2.53 3.48
C ASN A 213 -3.63 -4.04 3.36
N THR A 214 -4.44 -4.53 4.30
CA THR A 214 -4.78 -5.96 4.44
C THR A 214 -5.49 -6.49 3.20
N GLN A 215 -6.43 -5.72 2.66
CA GLN A 215 -7.25 -6.13 1.53
C GLN A 215 -6.42 -6.31 0.26
N PHE A 216 -5.50 -5.38 -0.01
CA PHE A 216 -4.52 -5.53 -1.10
C PHE A 216 -3.72 -6.83 -0.95
N LEU A 217 -3.14 -7.09 0.23
CA LEU A 217 -2.38 -8.32 0.47
C LEU A 217 -3.22 -9.58 0.25
N VAL A 218 -4.47 -9.57 0.72
CA VAL A 218 -5.39 -10.68 0.55
C VAL A 218 -5.69 -10.94 -0.93
N GLU A 219 -5.92 -9.93 -1.75
CA GLU A 219 -6.12 -10.10 -3.20
C GLU A 219 -4.91 -10.74 -3.88
N LEU A 220 -3.69 -10.30 -3.54
CA LEU A 220 -2.46 -10.85 -4.11
C LEU A 220 -2.24 -12.31 -3.68
N ILE A 221 -2.39 -12.60 -2.39
CA ILE A 221 -2.13 -13.91 -1.79
C ILE A 221 -3.15 -14.96 -2.27
N ARG A 222 -4.40 -14.58 -2.58
CA ARG A 222 -5.41 -15.50 -3.12
C ARG A 222 -4.93 -16.20 -4.39
N GLU A 223 -4.42 -15.41 -5.32
CA GLU A 223 -3.97 -15.89 -6.63
C GLU A 223 -2.53 -16.41 -6.59
N TYR A 224 -1.71 -15.89 -5.66
CA TYR A 224 -0.32 -16.33 -5.47
C TYR A 224 0.00 -16.65 -4.00
N PRO A 225 -0.36 -17.84 -3.50
CA PRO A 225 -0.21 -18.19 -2.08
C PRO A 225 1.25 -18.22 -1.56
N ASP A 226 2.23 -18.46 -2.45
CA ASP A 226 3.65 -18.54 -2.07
C ASP A 226 4.19 -17.22 -1.47
N LEU A 227 3.46 -16.11 -1.66
CA LEU A 227 3.82 -14.79 -1.15
C LEU A 227 3.90 -14.73 0.38
N ILE A 228 3.19 -15.62 1.10
CA ILE A 228 3.23 -15.67 2.57
C ILE A 228 4.62 -16.03 3.14
N TRP A 229 5.47 -16.66 2.31
CA TRP A 229 6.82 -17.10 2.68
C TRP A 229 7.90 -16.07 2.35
N LYS A 230 7.57 -15.02 1.60
CA LYS A 230 8.56 -14.03 1.21
C LYS A 230 9.04 -13.27 2.44
N THR A 231 10.34 -13.01 2.45
CA THR A 231 11.01 -12.24 3.48
C THR A 231 11.55 -10.95 2.90
N ASN A 232 11.61 -9.91 3.73
CA ASN A 232 12.26 -8.67 3.36
C ASN A 232 13.79 -8.78 3.48
N ASP A 233 14.47 -7.66 3.29
CA ASP A 233 15.93 -7.60 3.40
C ASP A 233 16.44 -7.87 4.82
N ASP A 234 15.60 -7.71 5.84
CA ASP A 234 15.90 -8.06 7.23
C ASP A 234 15.59 -9.54 7.54
N GLY A 235 15.09 -10.33 6.57
CA GLY A 235 14.64 -11.71 6.82
C GLY A 235 13.26 -11.83 7.46
N GLN A 236 12.50 -10.74 7.55
CA GLN A 236 11.17 -10.69 8.17
C GLN A 236 10.08 -11.04 7.16
N THR A 237 9.08 -11.84 7.55
CA THR A 237 7.86 -12.06 6.75
C THR A 237 6.85 -10.91 6.93
N ILE A 238 5.82 -10.83 6.07
CA ILE A 238 4.76 -9.80 6.23
C ILE A 238 4.10 -9.81 7.62
N PHE A 239 4.14 -10.95 8.32
CA PHE A 239 3.60 -11.11 9.67
C PHE A 239 4.50 -10.49 10.74
N HIS A 240 5.82 -10.55 10.57
CA HIS A 240 6.77 -9.83 11.44
C HIS A 240 6.53 -8.33 11.35
N THR A 241 6.41 -7.81 10.13
CA THR A 241 6.09 -6.40 9.89
C THR A 241 4.72 -6.04 10.47
N ALA A 242 3.69 -6.84 10.23
CA ALA A 242 2.36 -6.60 10.79
C ALA A 242 2.38 -6.57 12.33
N VAL A 243 3.12 -7.47 12.98
CA VAL A 243 3.24 -7.49 14.44
C VAL A 243 3.99 -6.27 14.97
N ALA A 244 5.10 -5.89 14.33
CA ALA A 244 5.87 -4.70 14.67
C ALA A 244 5.02 -3.42 14.61
N HIS A 245 4.12 -3.32 13.63
CA HIS A 245 3.25 -2.16 13.44
C HIS A 245 1.85 -2.29 14.10
N ARG A 246 1.58 -3.36 14.87
CA ARG A 246 0.29 -3.61 15.53
C ARG A 246 -0.89 -3.76 14.55
N HIS A 247 -0.62 -4.23 13.33
CA HIS A 247 -1.63 -4.45 12.30
C HIS A 247 -2.34 -5.80 12.47
N HIS A 248 -3.27 -5.81 13.43
CA HIS A 248 -4.02 -7.00 13.84
C HIS A 248 -4.69 -7.72 12.68
N GLN A 249 -5.20 -7.01 11.68
CA GLN A 249 -5.92 -7.63 10.55
C GLN A 249 -4.99 -8.51 9.71
N ILE A 250 -3.78 -8.05 9.40
CA ILE A 250 -2.79 -8.83 8.66
C ILE A 250 -2.29 -10.00 9.54
N TYR A 251 -2.02 -9.75 10.81
CA TYR A 251 -1.66 -10.80 11.77
C TYR A 251 -2.75 -11.89 11.85
N SER A 252 -4.03 -11.52 11.82
CA SER A 252 -5.14 -12.47 11.91
C SER A 252 -5.20 -13.46 10.74
N LEU A 253 -4.52 -13.16 9.61
CA LEU A 253 -4.39 -14.11 8.51
C LEU A 253 -3.57 -15.35 8.93
N LEU A 254 -2.74 -15.30 9.98
CA LEU A 254 -2.07 -16.48 10.56
C LEU A 254 -3.07 -17.52 11.08
N TYR A 255 -4.21 -17.08 11.62
CA TYR A 255 -5.29 -17.99 12.01
C TYR A 255 -5.99 -18.61 10.80
N LEU A 256 -6.03 -17.89 9.68
CA LEU A 256 -6.66 -18.33 8.44
C LEU A 256 -5.82 -19.35 7.66
N ILE A 257 -4.49 -19.23 7.66
CA ILE A 257 -3.62 -20.19 6.95
C ILE A 257 -3.52 -21.57 7.64
N GLY A 258 -4.17 -21.76 8.80
CA GLY A 258 -4.27 -23.05 9.48
C GLY A 258 -2.91 -23.56 9.97
N SER A 259 -2.61 -24.84 9.73
CA SER A 259 -1.34 -25.48 10.13
C SER A 259 -0.11 -24.87 9.44
N THR A 260 -0.29 -24.15 8.32
CA THR A 260 0.78 -23.44 7.62
C THR A 260 1.49 -22.43 8.53
N LYS A 261 0.80 -21.90 9.54
CA LYS A 261 1.40 -20.99 10.52
C LYS A 261 2.57 -21.61 11.28
N ASP A 262 2.58 -22.94 11.46
CA ASP A 262 3.64 -23.66 12.18
C ASP A 262 4.97 -23.62 11.43
N LEU A 263 4.95 -23.30 10.14
CA LEU A 263 6.13 -23.05 9.31
C LEU A 263 6.53 -21.56 9.29
N ILE A 264 5.62 -20.65 9.66
CA ILE A 264 5.89 -19.20 9.75
C ILE A 264 6.44 -18.84 11.14
N THR A 265 5.89 -19.41 12.21
CA THR A 265 6.32 -19.12 13.59
C THR A 265 7.80 -19.37 13.89
N PRO A 266 8.49 -20.33 13.26
CA PRO A 266 9.92 -20.56 13.48
C PRO A 266 10.82 -19.59 12.71
N VAL A 267 10.28 -18.80 11.77
CA VAL A 267 11.09 -17.86 10.98
C VAL A 267 11.67 -16.79 11.91
N ILE A 268 12.95 -16.50 11.71
CA ILE A 268 13.71 -15.47 12.42
C ILE A 268 14.28 -14.45 11.44
N ASP A 269 14.35 -13.20 11.87
CA ASP A 269 15.04 -12.14 11.15
C ASP A 269 16.57 -12.30 11.23
N GLN A 270 17.30 -11.45 10.51
CA GLN A 270 18.77 -11.46 10.47
C GLN A 270 19.44 -11.23 11.83
N GLN A 271 18.72 -10.75 12.84
CA GLN A 271 19.24 -10.59 14.21
C GLN A 271 18.73 -11.70 15.15
N GLY A 272 18.17 -12.78 14.59
CA GLY A 272 17.61 -13.90 15.35
C GLY A 272 16.29 -13.60 16.05
N ASN A 273 15.60 -12.51 15.69
CA ASN A 273 14.30 -12.17 16.28
C ASN A 273 13.21 -12.97 15.58
N ASN A 274 12.46 -13.76 16.34
CA ASN A 274 11.18 -14.30 15.87
C ASN A 274 10.06 -13.23 15.94
N ILE A 275 8.87 -13.59 15.45
CA ILE A 275 7.71 -12.69 15.43
C ILE A 275 7.33 -12.12 16.82
N LEU A 276 7.60 -12.82 17.92
CA LEU A 276 7.28 -12.33 19.28
C LEU A 276 8.22 -11.22 19.73
N HIS A 277 9.50 -11.27 19.34
CA HIS A 277 10.46 -10.18 19.59
C HIS A 277 10.00 -8.87 18.92
N MET A 278 9.29 -8.96 17.80
CA MET A 278 8.78 -7.78 17.08
C MET A 278 7.79 -6.95 17.91
N VAL A 279 7.11 -7.57 18.89
CA VAL A 279 6.27 -6.83 19.84
C VAL A 279 7.12 -5.94 20.75
N GLY A 280 8.30 -6.42 21.14
CA GLY A 280 9.24 -5.64 21.95
C GLY A 280 9.88 -4.47 21.19
N LYS A 281 9.90 -4.47 19.86
CA LYS A 281 10.40 -3.34 19.07
C LYS A 281 9.36 -2.22 19.08
N THR A 282 9.79 -1.00 19.44
CA THR A 282 8.96 0.19 19.40
C THR A 282 8.57 0.48 17.94
N PRO A 283 7.30 0.73 17.62
CA PRO A 283 6.92 1.15 16.28
C PRO A 283 7.63 2.47 15.91
N GLU A 284 8.28 2.54 14.73
CA GLU A 284 9.00 3.76 14.25
C GLU A 284 8.10 5.01 14.17
N LYS A 285 6.78 4.82 14.11
CA LYS A 285 5.77 5.86 14.25
C LYS A 285 4.72 5.34 15.21
N ASP A 286 4.50 6.07 16.30
CA ASP A 286 3.56 5.77 17.36
C ASP A 286 2.24 5.19 16.81
N ALA A 287 2.09 3.86 16.84
CA ALA A 287 0.85 3.18 16.47
C ALA A 287 -0.33 3.66 17.36
N TYR A 288 -0.01 4.20 18.53
CA TYR A 288 -0.92 4.95 19.38
C TYR A 288 -0.78 6.43 19.09
N LYS A 289 -1.83 7.03 18.52
CA LYS A 289 -1.93 8.49 18.51
C LYS A 289 -1.65 9.01 19.94
N VAL A 290 -0.86 10.09 20.03
CA VAL A 290 -0.33 10.74 21.26
C VAL A 290 -1.39 11.03 22.36
N TRP A 291 -2.68 10.83 22.07
CA TRP A 291 -3.82 11.05 22.96
C TRP A 291 -4.13 9.90 23.94
N VAL A 292 -3.61 8.67 23.74
CA VAL A 292 -3.89 7.56 24.68
C VAL A 292 -3.03 7.73 25.92
N ALA A 293 -3.59 7.69 27.14
CA ALA A 293 -2.80 7.84 28.36
C ALA A 293 -1.80 6.67 28.53
N PRO A 294 -0.60 6.91 29.12
CA PRO A 294 0.45 5.90 29.22
C PRO A 294 0.02 4.54 29.82
N PRO A 295 -0.81 4.47 30.88
CA PRO A 295 -1.27 3.19 31.43
C PRO A 295 -2.04 2.32 30.41
N PHE A 296 -2.92 2.94 29.63
CA PHE A 296 -3.73 2.22 28.64
C PHE A 296 -2.89 1.78 27.44
N ARG A 297 -1.87 2.56 27.05
CA ARG A 297 -0.90 2.13 26.03
C ARG A 297 -0.14 0.91 26.50
N MET A 298 0.41 0.94 27.71
CA MET A 298 1.16 -0.18 28.27
C MET A 298 0.29 -1.44 28.37
N PHE A 299 -0.96 -1.28 28.81
CA PHE A 299 -1.91 -2.39 28.89
C PHE A 299 -2.22 -2.99 27.51
N SER A 300 -2.43 -2.14 26.50
CA SER A 300 -2.64 -2.57 25.11
C SER A 300 -1.43 -3.33 24.56
N GLU A 301 -0.21 -2.83 24.81
CA GLU A 301 1.04 -3.50 24.42
C GLU A 301 1.21 -4.85 25.10
N PHE A 302 0.89 -4.95 26.38
CA PHE A 302 0.93 -6.21 27.11
C PHE A 302 -0.09 -7.23 26.58
N LEU A 303 -1.32 -6.79 26.27
CA LEU A 303 -2.32 -7.66 25.66
C LEU A 303 -1.86 -8.14 24.28
N TRP A 304 -1.26 -7.26 23.48
CA TRP A 304 -0.69 -7.64 22.19
C TRP A 304 0.44 -8.65 22.32
N TYR A 305 1.33 -8.46 23.29
CA TYR A 305 2.38 -9.43 23.61
C TYR A 305 1.80 -10.80 23.98
N LYS A 306 0.73 -10.84 24.80
CA LYS A 306 0.06 -12.09 25.17
C LYS A 306 -0.59 -12.78 23.98
N GLU A 307 -1.26 -12.02 23.12
CA GLU A 307 -1.89 -12.51 21.89
C GLU A 307 -0.85 -13.16 20.97
N VAL A 308 0.23 -12.45 20.64
CA VAL A 308 1.30 -12.98 19.78
C VAL A 308 2.00 -14.16 20.46
N LYS A 309 2.27 -14.11 21.77
CA LYS A 309 2.86 -15.24 22.53
C LYS A 309 1.97 -16.49 22.47
N GLY A 310 0.65 -16.33 22.45
CA GLY A 310 -0.33 -17.40 22.29
C GLY A 310 -0.25 -18.10 20.94
N MET A 311 0.10 -17.37 19.88
CA MET A 311 0.28 -17.93 18.53
C MET A 311 1.49 -18.86 18.41
N LEU A 312 2.56 -18.60 19.17
CA LEU A 312 3.79 -19.38 19.08
C LEU A 312 3.68 -20.69 19.89
N PRO A 313 4.22 -21.81 19.36
CA PRO A 313 4.51 -23.01 20.16
C PRO A 313 5.43 -22.70 21.36
N PRO A 314 5.31 -23.43 22.49
CA PRO A 314 6.06 -23.14 23.72
C PRO A 314 7.58 -23.01 23.52
N GLN A 315 8.16 -23.85 22.66
CA GLN A 315 9.60 -23.89 22.40
C GLN A 315 10.17 -22.60 21.79
N TYR A 316 9.34 -21.75 21.18
CA TYR A 316 9.78 -20.50 20.55
C TYR A 316 9.54 -19.25 21.41
N ARG A 317 8.86 -19.38 22.55
CA ARG A 317 8.38 -18.24 23.34
C ARG A 317 9.49 -17.52 24.10
N ASP A 318 10.55 -18.23 24.45
CA ASP A 318 11.64 -17.74 25.30
C ASP A 318 13.02 -17.93 24.62
N VAL A 319 13.03 -18.12 23.29
CA VAL A 319 14.25 -18.19 22.47
C VAL A 319 14.96 -16.85 22.50
N LYS A 320 16.29 -16.86 22.62
CA LYS A 320 17.11 -15.65 22.62
C LYS A 320 17.54 -15.27 21.21
N ASN A 321 17.48 -13.98 20.91
CA ASN A 321 18.03 -13.42 19.68
C ASN A 321 19.57 -13.35 19.73
N GLU A 322 20.21 -12.82 18.69
CA GLU A 322 21.68 -12.72 18.62
C GLU A 322 22.28 -11.83 19.71
N ALA A 323 21.51 -10.88 20.25
CA ALA A 323 21.90 -10.05 21.39
C ALA A 323 21.72 -10.78 22.74
N GLY A 324 21.33 -12.06 22.74
CA GLY A 324 21.12 -12.86 23.95
C GLY A 324 19.85 -12.52 24.73
N LYS A 325 18.92 -11.76 24.13
CA LYS A 325 17.67 -11.32 24.75
C LYS A 325 16.51 -12.18 24.29
N SER A 326 15.68 -12.63 25.21
CA SER A 326 14.38 -13.24 24.94
C SER A 326 13.35 -12.17 24.54
N PRO A 327 12.19 -12.55 23.97
CA PRO A 327 11.14 -11.59 23.64
C PRO A 327 10.64 -10.82 24.86
N GLN A 328 10.58 -11.46 26.03
CA GLN A 328 10.11 -10.83 27.26
C GLN A 328 11.12 -9.82 27.81
N GLU A 329 12.41 -10.15 27.79
CA GLU A 329 13.47 -9.23 28.18
C GLU A 329 13.48 -8.00 27.27
N LEU A 330 13.46 -8.22 25.94
CA LEU A 330 13.42 -7.13 24.95
C LEU A 330 12.16 -6.26 25.11
N PHE A 331 10.99 -6.86 25.35
CA PHE A 331 9.74 -6.13 25.59
C PHE A 331 9.83 -5.28 26.86
N THR A 332 10.35 -5.83 27.95
CA THR A 332 10.45 -5.12 29.24
C THR A 332 11.39 -3.92 29.14
N GLU A 333 12.55 -4.11 28.52
CA GLU A 333 13.55 -3.06 28.33
C GLU A 333 13.02 -1.91 27.46
N ASN A 334 12.47 -2.23 26.28
CA ASN A 334 12.01 -1.19 25.35
C ASN A 334 10.74 -0.46 25.83
N HIS A 335 10.00 -1.01 26.79
CA HIS A 335 8.80 -0.38 27.36
C HIS A 335 9.02 0.19 28.77
N GLU A 336 10.25 0.20 29.30
CA GLU A 336 10.53 0.66 30.67
C GLU A 336 10.06 2.10 30.92
N LYS A 337 10.31 3.00 29.97
CA LYS A 337 9.86 4.39 30.03
C LYS A 337 8.33 4.49 30.07
N LEU A 338 7.64 3.70 29.24
CA LEU A 338 6.17 3.70 29.19
C LEU A 338 5.56 3.18 30.49
N VAL A 339 6.18 2.18 31.12
CA VAL A 339 5.78 1.67 32.43
C VAL A 339 5.94 2.75 33.50
N SER A 340 7.05 3.47 33.51
CA SER A 340 7.32 4.55 34.47
C SER A 340 6.33 5.71 34.33
N GLU A 341 6.05 6.13 33.09
CA GLU A 341 5.02 7.12 32.78
C GLU A 341 3.62 6.64 33.22
N GLY A 342 3.29 5.37 32.96
CA GLY A 342 2.03 4.75 33.37
C GLY A 342 1.84 4.74 34.89
N MET A 343 2.86 4.31 35.64
CA MET A 343 2.81 4.30 37.10
C MET A 343 2.64 5.70 37.67
N LYS A 344 3.36 6.69 37.12
CA LYS A 344 3.22 8.09 37.52
C LYS A 344 1.79 8.60 37.31
N SER A 345 1.20 8.39 36.13
CA SER A 345 -0.17 8.82 35.84
C SER A 345 -1.21 8.16 36.75
N ILE A 346 -1.05 6.88 37.09
CA ILE A 346 -1.94 6.18 38.03
C ILE A 346 -1.85 6.80 39.42
N ASN A 347 -0.62 7.01 39.92
CA ASN A 347 -0.41 7.59 41.26
C ASN A 347 -0.99 9.01 41.36
N GLU A 348 -0.77 9.85 40.34
CA GLU A 348 -1.33 11.22 40.30
C GLU A 348 -2.87 11.21 40.30
N SER A 349 -3.50 10.26 39.60
CA SER A 349 -4.96 10.10 39.56
C SER A 349 -5.55 9.59 40.88
N ILE A 350 -4.78 8.84 41.68
CA ILE A 350 -5.18 8.36 43.00
C ILE A 350 -5.06 9.48 44.05
N ILE A 351 -4.05 10.36 43.91
CA ILE A 351 -3.76 11.43 44.87
C ILE A 351 -4.69 12.64 44.69
N TYR A 352 -5.15 12.92 43.47
CA TYR A 352 -6.09 14.01 43.16
C TYR A 352 -7.38 13.49 42.52
N PRO A 353 -8.25 12.80 43.28
CA PRO A 353 -9.57 12.45 42.78
C PRO A 353 -10.37 13.74 42.58
N TRP A 354 -10.84 13.94 41.34
CA TRP A 354 -11.67 15.07 40.90
C TRP A 354 -12.97 15.21 41.70
#